data_AF-A0A1D7UCL1-F1
#
_entry.id   AF-A0A1D7UCL1-F1
#
_cell.length_a   1.000
_cell.length_b   1.000
_cell.length_c   1.000
_cell.angle_alpha   90.00
_cell.angle_beta   90.00
_cell.angle_gamma   90.00
#
_symmetry.space_group_name_H-M   'P 1'
#
loop_
_entity.id
_entity.type
_entity.pdbx_description
1 polymer ?
#
loop_
_entity_poly.entity_id
_entity_poly.type
_entity_poly.pdbx_seq_one_letter_code
_entity_poly.pdbx_strand_id
1 'polypeptide(L)' 'MHQLRVSEAVEAAAKALHDSVRDPKQFRWEAMTEQWRIEMRAYVRPCVLAALRASDEFVARPTDRRVLGTRPRLEMVSR' A
#
# COMPACT_ATOMS: atom_id res chain seq x y z
N MET A 1 -15.93 -2.01 -2.03
CA MET A 1 -14.69 -1.53 -2.70
C MET A 1 -15.06 -0.97 -4.07
N HIS A 2 -14.65 0.26 -4.38
CA HIS A 2 -14.89 0.86 -5.69
C HIS A 2 -13.96 0.24 -6.74
N GLN A 3 -14.53 -0.22 -7.86
CA GLN A 3 -13.79 -0.92 -8.92
C GLN A 3 -12.66 -0.07 -9.51
N LEU A 4 -12.88 1.24 -9.69
CA LEU A 4 -11.88 2.20 -10.17
C LEU A 4 -10.68 2.32 -9.21
N ARG A 5 -10.93 2.47 -7.90
CA ARG A 5 -9.89 2.53 -6.86
C ARG A 5 -9.00 1.29 -6.90
N VAL A 6 -9.62 0.11 -7.07
CA VAL A 6 -8.88 -1.16 -7.17
C VAL A 6 -8.04 -1.21 -8.43
N SER A 7 -8.59 -0.84 -9.61
CA SER A 7 -7.82 -0.88 -10.86
C SER A 7 -6.63 0.08 -10.85
N GLU A 8 -6.81 1.29 -10.34
CA GLU A 8 -5.73 2.29 -10.23
C GLU A 8 -4.65 1.85 -9.25
N ALA A 9 -5.03 1.33 -8.08
CA ALA A 9 -4.09 0.82 -7.09
C ALA A 9 -3.30 -0.39 -7.62
N VAL A 10 -3.95 -1.27 -8.40
CA VAL A 10 -3.30 -2.42 -9.03
C VAL A 10 -2.31 -1.98 -10.10
N GLU A 11 -2.68 -1.02 -10.96
CA GLU A 11 -1.76 -0.47 -11.97
C GLU A 11 -0.54 0.19 -11.32
N ALA A 12 -0.77 1.03 -10.31
CA ALA A 12 0.31 1.71 -9.59
C ALA A 12 1.25 0.71 -8.89
N ALA A 13 0.69 -0.32 -8.22
CA ALA A 13 1.49 -1.35 -7.57
C ALA A 13 2.28 -2.20 -8.57
N ALA A 14 1.68 -2.57 -9.70
CA ALA A 14 2.34 -3.34 -10.74
C ALA A 14 3.53 -2.58 -11.34
N LYS A 15 3.33 -1.29 -11.66
CA LYS A 15 4.38 -0.40 -12.14
C LYS A 15 5.49 -0.24 -11.10
N ALA A 16 5.14 0.06 -9.85
CA ALA A 16 6.12 0.22 -8.78
C ALA A 16 6.95 -1.05 -8.55
N LEU A 17 6.31 -2.22 -8.57
CA LEU A 17 7.00 -3.49 -8.45
C LEU A 17 7.97 -3.69 -9.62
N HIS A 18 7.50 -3.53 -10.86
CA HIS A 18 8.34 -3.61 -12.06
C HIS A 18 9.56 -2.70 -11.92
N ASP A 19 9.34 -1.41 -11.67
CA ASP A 19 10.43 -0.44 -11.57
C ASP A 19 11.41 -0.75 -10.43
N SER A 20 10.96 -1.38 -9.34
CA SER A 20 11.81 -1.75 -8.19
C SER A 20 12.69 -2.98 -8.43
N VAL A 21 12.27 -3.91 -9.29
CA VAL A 21 12.98 -5.17 -9.55
C VAL A 21 13.62 -5.23 -10.94
N ARG A 22 13.30 -4.27 -11.81
CA ARG A 22 13.78 -4.18 -13.19
C ARG A 22 15.31 -4.03 -13.24
N ASP A 23 15.97 -4.84 -14.06
CA ASP A 23 17.37 -4.62 -14.44
C ASP A 23 17.49 -3.35 -15.31
N PRO A 24 18.53 -2.50 -15.15
CA PRO A 24 18.74 -1.33 -15.98
C PRO A 24 18.58 -1.54 -17.50
N LYS A 25 18.92 -2.74 -18.01
CA LYS A 25 18.84 -3.14 -19.42
C LYS A 25 17.44 -3.55 -19.89
N GLN A 26 16.50 -3.81 -18.99
CA GLN A 26 15.11 -4.15 -19.35
C GLN A 26 14.29 -2.90 -19.70
N PHE A 27 13.20 -3.04 -20.45
CA PHE A 27 12.35 -1.89 -20.78
C PHE A 27 11.67 -1.26 -19.56
N ARG A 28 11.46 0.06 -19.62
CA ARG A 28 10.61 0.76 -18.63
C ARG A 28 9.16 0.30 -18.77
N TRP A 29 8.36 0.50 -17.72
CA TRP A 29 6.96 0.08 -17.67
C TRP A 29 6.15 0.45 -18.92
N GLU A 30 6.28 1.69 -19.40
CA GLU A 30 5.53 2.19 -20.56
C GLU A 30 5.91 1.52 -21.89
N ALA A 31 7.11 0.95 -21.96
CA ALA A 31 7.64 0.26 -23.13
C ALA A 31 7.50 -1.27 -23.04
N MET A 32 6.96 -1.80 -21.93
CA MET A 32 6.68 -3.22 -21.80
C MET A 32 5.45 -3.63 -22.62
N THR A 33 5.42 -4.93 -22.98
CA THR A 33 4.28 -5.48 -23.70
C THR A 33 3.02 -5.44 -22.83
N GLU A 34 1.86 -5.35 -23.47
CA GLU A 34 0.59 -5.37 -22.74
C GLU A 34 0.41 -6.68 -21.97
N GLN A 35 0.86 -7.80 -22.55
CA GLN A 35 0.82 -9.11 -21.89
C GLN A 35 1.59 -9.10 -20.56
N TRP A 36 2.81 -8.54 -20.55
CA TRP A 36 3.59 -8.39 -19.33
C TRP A 36 2.88 -7.53 -18.29
N ARG A 37 2.29 -6.40 -18.72
CA ARG A 37 1.52 -5.53 -17.81
C ARG A 37 0.31 -6.25 -17.22
N ILE A 38 -0.40 -7.07 -18.02
CA ILE A 38 -1.51 -7.91 -17.56
C ILE A 38 -1.04 -8.90 -16.50
N GLU A 39 0.06 -9.62 -16.75
CA GLU A 39 0.61 -10.61 -15.84
C GLU A 39 1.05 -9.98 -14.51
N MET A 40 1.75 -8.85 -14.59
CA MET A 40 2.17 -8.08 -13.41
C MET A 40 0.98 -7.60 -12.58
N ARG A 41 -0.05 -7.04 -13.22
CA ARG A 41 -1.30 -6.66 -12.54
C ARG A 41 -1.97 -7.85 -11.87
N ALA A 42 -2.07 -8.99 -12.57
CA ALA A 42 -2.65 -10.21 -12.03
C ALA A 42 -1.87 -10.72 -10.81
N TYR A 43 -0.54 -10.66 -10.88
CA TYR A 43 0.36 -11.07 -9.81
C TYR A 43 0.18 -10.24 -8.54
N VAL A 44 0.13 -8.90 -8.64
CA VAL A 44 0.05 -8.02 -7.46
C VAL A 44 -1.37 -7.87 -6.90
N ARG A 45 -2.40 -8.17 -7.68
CA ARG A 45 -3.81 -7.90 -7.34
C ARG A 45 -4.24 -8.48 -5.97
N PRO A 46 -3.91 -9.73 -5.60
CA PRO A 46 -4.30 -10.27 -4.29
C PRO A 46 -3.74 -9.45 -3.12
N CYS A 47 -2.47 -9.02 -3.22
CA CYS A 47 -1.80 -8.21 -2.21
C CYS A 47 -2.44 -6.82 -2.08
N VAL A 48 -2.72 -6.17 -3.22
CA VAL A 48 -3.39 -4.86 -3.24
C VAL A 48 -4.77 -4.94 -2.60
N LEU A 49 -5.56 -5.97 -2.92
CA LEU A 49 -6.88 -6.16 -2.32
C LEU A 49 -6.80 -6.37 -0.80
N ALA A 50 -5.83 -7.15 -0.33
CA ALA A 50 -5.61 -7.34 1.11
C ALA A 50 -5.22 -6.03 1.81
N ALA A 51 -4.29 -5.27 1.23
CA ALA A 51 -3.86 -4.00 1.78
C ALA A 51 -4.99 -2.96 1.83
N LEU A 52 -5.79 -2.85 0.76
CA LEU A 52 -6.94 -1.95 0.72
C LEU A 52 -8.00 -2.35 1.76
N ARG A 53 -8.25 -3.65 1.97
CA ARG A 53 -9.18 -4.12 3.02
C ARG A 53 -8.68 -3.74 4.41
N ALA A 54 -7.41 -4.03 4.72
CA ALA A 54 -6.81 -3.68 6.00
C ALA A 54 -6.82 -2.16 6.26
N SER A 55 -6.59 -1.37 5.21
CA SER A 55 -6.69 0.10 5.25
C SER A 55 -8.12 0.55 5.56
N ASP A 56 -9.11 0.01 4.86
CA ASP A 56 -10.52 0.33 5.06
C ASP A 56 -10.99 -0.04 6.48
N GLU A 57 -10.57 -1.20 7.00
CA GLU A 57 -10.85 -1.63 8.38
C GLU A 57 -10.21 -0.73 9.43
N PHE A 58 -8.97 -0.26 9.19
CA PHE A 58 -8.29 0.66 10.08
C PHE A 58 -9.01 2.01 10.14
N VAL A 59 -9.41 2.55 8.98
CA VAL A 59 -10.13 3.84 8.89
C VAL A 59 -11.53 3.75 9.50
N ALA A 60 -12.21 2.62 9.34
CA ALA A 60 -13.54 2.40 9.92
C ALA A 60 -13.51 2.16 11.45
N ARG A 61 -12.34 1.87 12.02
CA ARG A 61 -12.22 1.63 13.46
C ARG A 61 -12.57 2.92 14.22
N PRO A 62 -13.49 2.88 15.20
CA PRO A 62 -13.72 4.00 16.08
C PRO A 62 -12.40 4.35 16.78
N THR A 63 -11.86 5.53 16.51
CA THR A 63 -10.70 6.01 17.23
C THR A 63 -11.17 6.37 18.63
N ASP A 64 -10.95 5.49 19.61
CA ASP A 64 -11.17 5.84 21.00
C ASP A 64 -10.12 6.88 21.41
N ARG A 65 -10.49 8.17 21.29
CA ARG A 65 -9.65 9.33 21.63
C ARG A 65 -9.15 9.31 23.07
N ARG A 66 -9.64 8.41 23.93
CA ARG A 66 -9.20 8.27 25.33
C ARG A 66 -7.77 7.74 25.48
N VAL A 67 -7.23 7.00 24.51
CA VAL A 67 -5.92 6.34 24.68
C VAL A 67 -4.73 7.25 24.30
N LEU A 68 -4.97 8.40 23.66
CA LEU A 68 -3.91 9.37 23.31
C LEU A 68 -3.61 10.39 24.43
N GLY A 69 -4.31 10.30 25.57
CA GLY A 69 -4.19 11.25 26.69
C GLY A 69 -3.17 10.86 27.77
N THR A 70 -2.70 9.61 27.83
CA THR A 70 -1.82 9.16 28.92
C THR A 70 -0.36 9.19 28.49
N ARG A 71 0.19 10.39 28.31
CA ARG A 71 1.64 10.54 28.44
C ARG A 71 1.98 10.27 29.91
N PRO A 72 2.79 9.26 30.26
CA PRO A 72 3.28 9.14 31.62
C PRO A 72 4.12 10.38 31.90
N ARG A 73 3.66 11.20 32.86
CA ARG A 73 4.44 12.31 33.38
C ARG A 73 5.70 11.68 33.97
N LEU A 74 6.85 11.87 33.32
CA LEU A 74 8.14 11.54 33.90
C LEU A 74 8.26 12.36 35.17
N GLU A 75 8.11 11.72 36.33
CA GLU A 75 8.41 12.36 37.60
C GLU A 75 9.91 12.64 37.60
N MET A 76 10.25 13.93 37.52
CA MET A 76 11.60 14.39 37.75
C MET A 76 11.97 14.08 39.19
N VAL A 77 12.72 12.99 39.38
CA VAL A 77 13.46 12.73 40.63
C VAL A 77 14.47 13.86 40.79
N SER A 78 14.14 14.83 41.63
CA SER A 78 15.11 15.81 42.12
C SER A 78 16.03 15.11 43.12
N ARG A 79 17.34 15.21 42.89
CA ARG A 79 18.38 14.77 43.81
C ARG A 79 18.62 15.80 44.90
#